data_AF-A0A8I2YCX3-F1
#
_entry.id   AF-A0A8I2YCX3-F1
#
_cell.length_a   1.000
_cell.length_b   1.000
_cell.length_c   1.000
_cell.angle_alpha   90.00
_cell.angle_beta   90.00
_cell.angle_gamma   90.00
#
_symmetry.space_group_name_H-M   'P 1'
#
loop_
_entity.id
_entity.type
_entity.pdbx_description
1 polymer ?
#
loop_
_entity_poly.entity_id
_entity_poly.type
_entity_poly.pdbx_seq_one_letter_code
_entity_poly.pdbx_strand_id
1 'polypeptide(L)'
;MATLLFPDHLPLNGGTLIHINTRREIQRFADNVAFGITVEGETARILPIHYLDHIRRFFWREDCIRLVLQFYAKIIIPSDLEENLQLVLAYMDEVFKCFVAEFPPYSELLPTSRSKTFDNYLKIEFWVGRHEPTHVRDYRRSNERNLDRSDITECDWEAYEARLGPIWSGTRTRYQFQDSVWKVQTAELLLKEMKRVYDPVFVRDPDFGYTFQEHGDDMDGST
;
A
#
# COMPACT_ATOMS: atom_id res chain seq x y z
N MET A 1 16.44 0.14 13.84
CA MET A 1 15.17 0.22 13.08
C MET A 1 15.51 0.17 11.61
N ALA A 2 14.86 -0.69 10.83
CA ALA A 2 15.11 -0.79 9.40
C ALA A 2 14.27 0.27 8.65
N THR A 3 14.92 1.05 7.80
CA THR A 3 14.25 1.95 6.87
C THR A 3 13.69 1.12 5.72
N LEU A 4 12.37 1.11 5.54
CA LEU A 4 11.75 0.40 4.43
C LEU A 4 11.93 1.20 3.13
N LEU A 5 12.70 0.63 2.20
CA LEU A 5 12.95 1.23 0.89
C LEU A 5 12.01 0.61 -0.14
N PHE A 6 11.54 1.43 -1.08
CA PHE A 6 10.97 0.89 -2.31
C PHE A 6 12.10 0.15 -3.05
N PRO A 7 11.83 -1.03 -3.62
CA PRO A 7 12.88 -1.82 -4.25
C PRO A 7 13.36 -1.17 -5.55
N ASP A 8 14.69 -1.13 -5.75
CA ASP A 8 15.32 -0.70 -7.01
C ASP A 8 15.28 -1.78 -8.10
N HIS A 9 15.03 -3.03 -7.70
CA HIS A 9 14.98 -4.21 -8.55
C HIS A 9 14.08 -5.27 -7.94
N LEU A 10 13.55 -6.16 -8.78
CA LEU A 10 12.71 -7.26 -8.31
C LEU A 10 13.48 -8.18 -7.38
N PRO A 11 12.91 -8.56 -6.22
CA PRO A 11 13.57 -9.45 -5.28
C PRO A 11 13.77 -10.85 -5.90
N LEU A 12 14.98 -11.38 -5.77
CA LEU A 12 15.40 -12.65 -6.39
C LEU A 12 14.83 -13.91 -5.71
N ASN A 13 14.18 -13.80 -4.54
CA ASN A 13 13.77 -14.96 -3.73
C ASN A 13 12.29 -14.94 -3.35
N GLY A 14 11.57 -16.00 -3.76
CA GLY A 14 10.17 -16.27 -3.44
C GLY A 14 9.97 -16.87 -2.05
N GLY A 15 9.80 -16.02 -1.04
CA GLY A 15 9.31 -16.42 0.28
C GLY A 15 7.78 -16.55 0.28
N THR A 16 7.23 -17.67 -0.21
CA THR A 16 5.85 -17.68 -0.74
C THR A 16 4.88 -18.71 -0.12
N LEU A 17 4.83 -18.92 1.20
CA LEU A 17 3.71 -19.73 1.77
C LEU A 17 3.21 -19.29 3.16
N ILE A 18 4.08 -18.98 4.11
CA ILE A 18 3.65 -18.57 5.46
C ILE A 18 2.94 -17.20 5.43
N HIS A 19 3.48 -16.24 4.68
CA HIS A 19 2.87 -14.93 4.50
C HIS A 19 1.51 -14.96 3.80
N ILE A 20 1.28 -15.92 2.90
CA ILE A 20 0.00 -16.06 2.18
C ILE A 20 -1.11 -16.49 3.14
N ASN A 21 -0.82 -17.39 4.08
CA ASN A 21 -1.82 -17.85 5.05
C ASN A 21 -2.16 -16.76 6.08
N THR A 22 -1.14 -16.11 6.66
CA THR A 22 -1.33 -14.95 7.56
C THR A 22 -2.09 -13.82 6.87
N ARG A 23 -1.76 -13.53 5.61
CA ARG A 23 -2.48 -12.56 4.78
C ARG A 23 -3.94 -12.93 4.57
N ARG A 24 -4.23 -14.18 4.20
CA ARG A 24 -5.60 -14.67 3.99
C ARG A 24 -6.43 -14.61 5.28
N GLU A 25 -5.81 -14.90 6.42
CA GLU A 25 -6.47 -14.82 7.73
C GLU A 25 -6.80 -13.38 8.10
N ILE A 26 -5.86 -12.45 7.91
CA ILE A 26 -6.08 -11.01 8.17
C ILE A 26 -7.14 -10.44 7.22
N GLN A 27 -7.08 -10.77 5.92
CA GLN A 27 -8.10 -10.35 4.96
C GLN A 27 -9.49 -10.86 5.36
N ARG A 28 -9.61 -12.15 5.67
CA ARG A 28 -10.88 -12.74 6.12
C ARG A 28 -11.40 -12.08 7.40
N PHE A 29 -10.51 -11.76 8.33
CA PHE A 29 -10.90 -11.03 9.53
C PHE A 29 -11.44 -9.64 9.22
N ALA A 30 -10.73 -8.85 8.42
CA ALA A 30 -11.15 -7.51 8.03
C ALA A 30 -12.52 -7.53 7.32
N ASP A 31 -12.71 -8.48 6.40
CA ASP A 31 -14.00 -8.65 5.73
C ASP A 31 -15.10 -9.06 6.72
N ASN A 32 -14.86 -10.06 7.56
CA ASN A 32 -15.85 -10.55 8.52
C ASN A 32 -16.29 -9.47 9.53
N VAL A 33 -15.35 -8.67 10.07
CA VAL A 33 -15.68 -7.55 10.97
C VAL A 33 -16.52 -6.50 10.23
N ALA A 34 -16.16 -6.16 8.99
CA ALA A 34 -16.95 -5.24 8.17
C ALA A 34 -18.37 -5.76 7.86
N PHE A 35 -18.59 -7.08 7.87
CA PHE A 35 -19.89 -7.72 7.72
C PHE A 35 -20.60 -8.03 9.06
N GLY A 36 -20.06 -7.58 10.20
CA GLY A 36 -20.64 -7.81 11.52
C GLY A 36 -20.61 -9.26 11.99
N ILE A 37 -19.70 -10.07 11.43
CA ILE A 37 -19.51 -11.48 11.79
C ILE A 37 -18.49 -11.57 12.92
N THR A 38 -18.85 -12.26 14.00
CA THR A 38 -17.91 -12.57 15.10
C THR A 38 -16.84 -13.55 14.59
N VAL A 39 -15.58 -13.15 14.66
CA VAL A 39 -14.45 -13.98 14.20
C VAL A 39 -13.68 -14.55 15.39
N GLU A 40 -13.57 -15.88 15.44
CA GLU A 40 -12.64 -16.58 16.33
C GLU A 40 -11.38 -16.97 15.55
N GLY A 41 -10.21 -16.48 15.96
CA GLY A 41 -8.91 -16.83 15.37
C GLY A 41 -7.78 -16.00 15.98
N GLU A 42 -6.62 -16.61 16.23
CA GLU A 42 -5.46 -15.96 16.88
C GLU A 42 -4.81 -14.87 16.03
N THR A 43 -4.65 -15.09 14.72
CA THR A 43 -3.94 -14.16 13.81
C THR A 43 -4.72 -12.87 13.55
N ALA A 44 -6.04 -13.00 13.46
CA ALA A 44 -7.01 -11.93 13.34
C ALA A 44 -7.03 -10.98 14.56
N ARG A 45 -6.73 -11.53 15.74
CA ARG A 45 -6.75 -10.78 17.00
C ARG A 45 -5.55 -9.85 17.14
N ILE A 46 -4.51 -9.95 16.31
CA ILE A 46 -3.22 -9.23 16.48
C ILE A 46 -3.26 -7.78 15.97
N LEU A 47 -4.33 -7.33 15.31
CA LEU A 47 -4.33 -6.02 14.64
C LEU A 47 -5.31 -5.01 15.26
N PRO A 48 -4.90 -3.73 15.42
CA PRO A 48 -5.81 -2.67 15.88
C PRO A 48 -7.00 -2.47 14.93
N ILE A 49 -8.21 -2.42 15.49
CA ILE A 49 -9.48 -2.30 14.73
C ILE A 49 -9.49 -1.08 13.80
N HIS A 50 -8.85 0.01 14.22
CA HIS A 50 -8.81 1.24 13.44
C HIS A 50 -8.03 1.12 12.11
N TYR A 51 -7.27 0.03 11.89
CA TYR A 51 -6.62 -0.23 10.61
C TYR A 51 -7.46 -1.08 9.66
N LEU A 52 -8.59 -1.67 10.07
CA LEU A 52 -9.27 -2.70 9.28
C LEU A 52 -9.70 -2.23 7.89
N ASP A 53 -10.28 -1.03 7.79
CA ASP A 53 -10.67 -0.48 6.50
C ASP A 53 -9.45 -0.18 5.61
N HIS A 54 -8.35 0.29 6.21
CA HIS A 54 -7.09 0.53 5.49
C HIS A 54 -6.45 -0.76 5.00
N ILE A 55 -6.46 -1.81 5.82
CA ILE A 55 -5.96 -3.15 5.45
C ILE A 55 -6.78 -3.72 4.31
N ARG A 56 -8.10 -3.59 4.35
CA ARG A 56 -8.99 -4.07 3.28
C ARG A 56 -8.70 -3.36 1.96
N ARG A 57 -8.50 -2.05 1.99
CA ARG A 57 -8.12 -1.25 0.81
C ARG A 57 -6.74 -1.64 0.30
N PHE A 58 -5.77 -1.80 1.20
CA PHE A 58 -4.42 -2.25 0.90
C PHE A 58 -4.42 -3.55 0.10
N PHE A 59 -5.08 -4.59 0.61
CA PHE A 59 -5.13 -5.87 -0.08
C PHE A 59 -5.91 -5.82 -1.39
N TRP A 60 -6.94 -4.98 -1.48
CA TRP A 60 -7.66 -4.81 -2.73
C TRP A 60 -6.82 -4.13 -3.82
N ARG A 61 -6.01 -3.11 -3.48
CA ARG A 61 -5.03 -2.54 -4.41
C ARG A 61 -4.07 -3.61 -4.90
N GLU A 62 -3.56 -4.40 -3.96
CA GLU A 62 -2.64 -5.48 -4.26
C GLU A 62 -3.25 -6.52 -5.21
N ASP A 63 -4.48 -6.96 -4.90
CA ASP A 63 -5.25 -7.92 -5.69
C ASP A 63 -5.58 -7.38 -7.08
N CYS A 64 -5.86 -6.08 -7.20
CA CYS A 64 -6.03 -5.42 -8.50
C CYS A 64 -4.76 -5.49 -9.34
N ILE A 65 -3.61 -5.17 -8.77
CA ILE A 65 -2.31 -5.23 -9.47
C ILE A 65 -2.00 -6.66 -9.89
N ARG A 66 -2.18 -7.63 -8.99
CA ARG A 66 -1.99 -9.06 -9.30
C ARG A 66 -2.95 -9.53 -10.39
N LEU A 67 -4.20 -9.07 -10.42
CA LEU A 67 -5.16 -9.43 -11.46
C LEU A 67 -4.69 -8.95 -12.83
N VAL A 68 -4.25 -7.69 -12.94
CA VAL A 68 -3.73 -7.12 -14.20
C VAL A 68 -2.53 -7.92 -14.67
N LEU A 69 -1.54 -8.15 -13.80
CA LEU A 69 -0.35 -8.93 -14.15
C LEU A 69 -0.67 -10.38 -14.51
N GLN A 70 -1.67 -11.02 -13.87
CA GLN A 70 -2.08 -12.39 -14.19
C GLN A 70 -2.62 -12.54 -15.62
N PHE A 71 -3.19 -11.47 -16.19
CA PHE A 71 -3.75 -11.48 -17.54
C PHE A 71 -2.81 -10.91 -18.60
N TYR A 72 -1.51 -10.78 -18.35
CA TYR A 72 -0.52 -10.27 -19.32
C TYR A 72 -0.58 -10.95 -20.71
N ALA A 73 -0.96 -12.24 -20.76
CA ALA A 73 -1.12 -12.97 -22.02
C ALA A 73 -2.40 -12.60 -22.81
N LYS A 74 -3.36 -11.91 -22.17
CA LYS A 74 -4.65 -11.50 -22.73
C LYS A 74 -4.81 -9.99 -22.86
N ILE A 75 -4.05 -9.20 -22.10
CA ILE A 75 -4.06 -7.74 -22.14
C ILE A 75 -2.65 -7.22 -22.40
N ILE A 76 -2.52 -6.23 -23.29
CA ILE A 76 -1.23 -5.61 -23.62
C ILE A 76 -0.87 -4.60 -22.54
N ILE A 77 0.07 -4.98 -21.68
CA ILE A 77 0.66 -4.13 -20.64
C ILE A 77 1.99 -3.58 -21.20
N PRO A 78 2.23 -2.26 -21.18
CA PRO A 78 3.54 -1.71 -21.51
C PRO A 78 4.61 -2.27 -20.57
N SER A 79 5.78 -2.67 -21.08
CA SER A 79 6.83 -3.31 -20.26
C SER A 79 7.26 -2.47 -19.06
N ASP A 80 7.41 -1.15 -19.23
CA ASP A 80 7.81 -0.25 -18.13
C ASP A 80 6.73 -0.18 -17.03
N LEU A 81 5.46 -0.24 -17.41
CA LEU A 81 4.36 -0.32 -16.45
C LEU A 81 4.32 -1.68 -15.76
N GLU A 82 4.57 -2.77 -16.50
CA GLU A 82 4.64 -4.12 -15.92
C GLU A 82 5.73 -4.19 -14.84
N GLU A 83 6.94 -3.71 -15.14
CA GLU A 83 8.05 -3.67 -14.19
C GLU A 83 7.70 -2.82 -12.96
N ASN A 84 7.16 -1.62 -13.17
CA ASN A 84 6.76 -0.75 -12.06
C ASN A 84 5.69 -1.40 -11.16
N LEU A 85 4.68 -2.04 -11.74
CA LEU A 85 3.64 -2.77 -10.99
C LEU A 85 4.22 -3.92 -10.17
N GLN A 86 5.21 -4.64 -10.70
CA GLN A 86 5.89 -5.71 -9.96
C GLN A 86 6.72 -5.16 -8.79
N LEU A 87 7.40 -4.01 -8.96
CA LEU A 87 8.10 -3.32 -7.87
C LEU A 87 7.14 -2.82 -6.78
N VAL A 88 5.99 -2.26 -7.17
CA VAL A 88 4.94 -1.86 -6.23
C VAL A 88 4.43 -3.06 -5.43
N LEU A 89 4.22 -4.23 -6.07
CA LEU A 89 3.83 -5.44 -5.34
C LEU A 89 4.90 -5.89 -4.33
N ALA A 90 6.18 -5.86 -4.72
CA ALA A 90 7.26 -6.21 -3.81
C ALA A 90 7.34 -5.24 -2.62
N TYR A 91 7.14 -3.94 -2.86
CA TYR A 91 7.05 -2.94 -1.80
C TYR A 91 5.87 -3.20 -0.85
N MET A 92 4.67 -3.46 -1.40
CA MET A 92 3.49 -3.80 -0.59
C MET A 92 3.72 -5.06 0.25
N ASP A 93 4.29 -6.12 -0.34
CA ASP A 93 4.61 -7.34 0.40
C ASP A 93 5.55 -7.05 1.60
N GLU A 94 6.52 -6.15 1.45
CA GLU A 94 7.43 -5.77 2.54
C GLU A 94 6.79 -4.83 3.57
N VAL A 95 5.96 -3.87 3.15
CA VAL A 95 5.12 -3.05 4.04
C VAL A 95 4.30 -3.97 4.95
N PHE A 96 3.66 -4.99 4.37
CA PHE A 96 2.82 -5.91 5.14
C PHE A 96 3.62 -6.74 6.14
N LYS A 97 4.82 -7.22 5.77
CA LYS A 97 5.70 -7.94 6.71
C LYS A 97 6.11 -7.06 7.89
N CYS A 98 6.54 -5.83 7.63
CA CYS A 98 6.90 -4.88 8.67
C CYS A 98 5.69 -4.51 9.53
N PHE A 99 4.53 -4.27 8.93
CA PHE A 99 3.28 -4.00 9.62
C PHE A 99 2.95 -5.09 10.65
N VAL A 100 2.98 -6.35 10.25
CA VAL A 100 2.71 -7.48 11.16
C VAL A 100 3.78 -7.60 12.24
N ALA A 101 5.06 -7.38 11.89
CA ALA A 101 6.17 -7.50 12.84
C ALA A 101 6.23 -6.37 13.88
N GLU A 102 5.62 -5.21 13.61
CA GLU A 102 5.60 -4.07 14.54
C GLU A 102 4.62 -4.24 15.70
N PHE A 103 3.67 -5.18 15.61
CA PHE A 103 2.75 -5.44 16.71
C PHE A 103 3.26 -6.54 17.64
N PRO A 104 3.18 -6.33 18.96
CA PRO A 104 3.47 -7.38 19.93
C PRO A 104 2.38 -8.46 19.86
N PRO A 105 2.59 -9.61 20.54
CA PRO A 105 1.53 -10.59 20.75
C PRO A 105 0.24 -9.94 21.30
N TYR A 106 -0.92 -10.48 20.92
CA TYR A 106 -2.23 -9.90 21.23
C TYR A 106 -2.45 -9.56 22.71
N SER A 107 -1.91 -10.37 23.63
CA SER A 107 -2.02 -10.15 25.08
C SER A 107 -1.48 -8.80 25.55
N GLU A 108 -0.62 -8.16 24.74
CA GLU A 108 0.04 -6.88 25.02
C GLU A 108 -0.41 -5.77 24.05
N LEU A 109 -1.32 -6.08 23.11
CA LEU A 109 -1.76 -5.14 22.10
C LEU A 109 -2.77 -4.14 22.68
N LEU A 110 -2.40 -2.87 22.68
CA LEU A 110 -3.32 -1.79 23.00
C LEU A 110 -4.21 -1.45 21.79
N PRO A 111 -5.49 -1.10 21.98
CA PRO A 111 -6.37 -0.67 20.89
C PRO A 111 -5.84 0.56 20.11
N THR A 112 -5.00 1.36 20.77
CA THR A 112 -4.35 2.56 20.23
C THR A 112 -2.96 2.28 19.65
N SER A 113 -2.49 1.03 19.63
CA SER A 113 -1.20 0.68 19.04
C SER A 113 -1.16 1.09 17.58
N ARG A 114 -0.04 1.68 17.15
CA ARG A 114 0.17 2.18 15.79
C ARG A 114 1.35 1.48 15.16
N SER A 115 1.23 1.21 13.86
CA SER A 115 2.36 0.81 13.02
C SER A 115 2.92 2.04 12.33
N LYS A 116 4.18 2.36 12.60
CA LYS A 116 4.88 3.46 11.93
C LYS A 116 5.01 3.18 10.43
N THR A 117 5.29 1.93 10.07
CA THR A 117 5.43 1.54 8.65
C THR A 117 4.13 1.71 7.89
N PHE A 118 3.02 1.21 8.45
CA PHE A 118 1.73 1.30 7.77
C PHE A 118 1.15 2.72 7.79
N ASP A 119 1.38 3.49 8.85
CA ASP A 119 1.02 4.91 8.87
C ASP A 119 1.75 5.70 7.77
N ASN A 120 3.03 5.44 7.57
CA ASN A 120 3.79 6.06 6.48
C ASN A 120 3.28 5.65 5.10
N TYR A 121 2.99 4.35 4.90
CA TYR A 121 2.36 3.86 3.68
C TYR A 121 1.06 4.64 3.40
N LEU A 122 0.17 4.73 4.38
CA LEU A 122 -1.12 5.39 4.20
C LEU A 122 -1.00 6.90 3.97
N LYS A 123 -0.07 7.58 4.63
CA LYS A 123 0.22 9.01 4.35
C LYS A 123 0.66 9.21 2.90
N ILE A 124 1.59 8.40 2.42
CA ILE A 124 2.06 8.45 1.04
C ILE A 124 0.89 8.17 0.08
N GLU A 125 0.08 7.14 0.36
CA GLU A 125 -1.09 6.81 -0.45
C GLU A 125 -2.08 7.98 -0.53
N PHE A 126 -2.35 8.65 0.58
CA PHE A 126 -3.32 9.75 0.64
C PHE A 126 -2.83 10.99 -0.11
N TRP A 127 -1.61 11.44 0.21
CA TRP A 127 -1.07 12.71 -0.25
C TRP A 127 -0.47 12.62 -1.65
N VAL A 128 0.29 11.57 -1.92
CA VAL A 128 1.03 11.39 -3.18
C VAL A 128 0.18 10.60 -4.19
N GLY A 129 -0.68 9.68 -3.70
CA GLY A 129 -1.52 8.82 -4.56
C GLY A 129 -0.79 7.62 -5.14
N ARG A 130 0.53 7.51 -4.92
CA ARG A 130 1.41 6.48 -5.44
C ARG A 130 2.70 6.42 -4.62
N HIS A 131 3.43 5.31 -4.72
CA HIS A 131 4.49 4.94 -3.77
C HIS A 131 5.90 5.00 -4.36
N GLU A 132 6.03 5.33 -5.64
CA GLU A 132 7.33 5.41 -6.31
C GLU A 132 8.18 6.55 -5.71
N PRO A 133 9.46 6.31 -5.38
CA PRO A 133 10.29 7.27 -4.65
C PRO A 133 10.47 8.62 -5.33
N THR A 134 10.52 8.66 -6.66
CA THR A 134 10.61 9.92 -7.43
C THR A 134 9.42 10.82 -7.13
N HIS A 135 8.20 10.27 -7.14
CA HIS A 135 6.98 11.02 -6.85
C HIS A 135 6.86 11.45 -5.39
N VAL A 136 7.25 10.58 -4.46
CA VAL A 136 7.26 10.92 -3.03
C VAL A 136 8.26 12.04 -2.77
N ARG A 137 9.42 12.02 -3.44
CA ARG A 137 10.45 13.04 -3.35
C ARG A 137 10.01 14.37 -3.97
N ASP A 138 9.42 14.33 -5.16
CA ASP A 138 8.90 15.52 -5.83
C ASP A 138 7.81 16.19 -4.98
N TYR A 139 6.94 15.39 -4.35
CA TYR A 139 5.95 15.88 -3.39
C TYR A 139 6.59 16.55 -2.16
N ARG A 140 7.65 15.94 -1.61
CA ARG A 140 8.40 16.56 -0.50
C ARG A 140 9.06 17.87 -0.91
N ARG A 141 9.68 17.92 -2.10
CA ARG A 141 10.37 19.11 -2.63
C ARG A 141 9.41 20.26 -2.95
N SER A 142 8.20 19.97 -3.41
CA SER A 142 7.20 21.00 -3.69
C SER A 142 6.63 21.66 -2.44
N ASN A 143 6.95 21.15 -1.24
CA ASN A 143 6.59 21.71 0.07
C ASN A 143 5.08 21.93 0.28
N GLU A 144 4.20 21.21 -0.44
CA GLU A 144 2.75 21.37 -0.26
C GLU A 144 2.32 21.00 1.16
N ARG A 145 2.86 19.89 1.70
CA ARG A 145 2.72 19.45 3.09
C ARG A 145 3.91 18.57 3.50
N ASN A 146 4.35 18.70 4.76
CA ASN A 146 5.37 17.81 5.30
C ASN A 146 4.74 16.46 5.67
N LEU A 147 4.98 15.43 4.85
CA LEU A 147 4.49 14.05 5.06
C LEU A 147 4.85 13.53 6.45
N ASP A 148 6.06 13.81 6.92
CA ASP A 148 6.59 13.27 8.18
C ASP A 148 5.95 13.92 9.41
N ARG A 149 5.42 15.15 9.26
CA ARG A 149 4.67 15.88 10.31
C ARG A 149 3.16 15.72 10.21
N SER A 150 2.64 15.21 9.09
CA SER A 150 1.20 15.02 8.92
C SER A 150 0.66 13.93 9.85
N ASP A 151 -0.52 14.13 10.42
CA ASP A 151 -1.27 13.07 11.10
C ASP A 151 -2.24 12.42 10.12
N ILE A 152 -2.21 11.10 10.08
CA ILE A 152 -3.11 10.29 9.27
C ILE A 152 -4.57 10.33 9.76
N THR A 153 -4.79 10.67 11.03
CA THR A 153 -6.15 10.84 11.57
C THR A 153 -6.86 12.07 10.99
N GLU A 154 -6.10 13.03 10.45
CA GLU A 154 -6.62 14.24 9.82
C GLU A 154 -6.97 14.05 8.32
N CYS A 155 -6.67 12.88 7.76
CA CYS A 155 -6.94 12.58 6.36
C CYS A 155 -8.43 12.31 6.11
N ASP A 156 -9.04 13.06 5.19
CA ASP A 156 -10.41 12.81 4.70
C ASP A 156 -10.43 11.61 3.73
N TRP A 157 -10.44 10.41 4.32
CA TRP A 157 -10.41 9.15 3.60
C TRP A 157 -11.66 8.91 2.74
N GLU A 158 -12.78 9.54 3.05
CA GLU A 158 -14.00 9.42 2.23
C GLU A 158 -13.85 10.21 0.94
N ALA A 159 -13.40 11.46 1.01
CA ALA A 159 -13.08 12.27 -0.16
C ALA A 159 -11.98 11.63 -1.02
N TYR A 160 -10.98 11.03 -0.38
CA TYR A 160 -9.92 10.30 -1.08
C TYR A 160 -10.48 9.14 -1.91
N GLU A 161 -11.33 8.28 -1.34
CA GLU A 161 -11.92 7.15 -2.08
C GLU A 161 -12.83 7.60 -3.22
N ALA A 162 -13.59 8.68 -3.02
CA ALA A 162 -14.44 9.26 -4.06
C ALA A 162 -13.60 9.67 -5.30
N ARG A 163 -12.39 10.19 -5.08
CA ARG A 163 -11.45 10.60 -6.14
C ARG A 163 -10.86 9.42 -6.92
N LEU A 164 -10.69 8.26 -6.29
CA LEU A 164 -10.07 7.09 -6.93
C LEU A 164 -10.94 6.42 -7.99
N GLY A 165 -12.24 6.72 -8.02
CA GLY A 165 -13.20 6.05 -8.88
C GLY A 165 -13.61 4.67 -8.35
N PRO A 166 -14.75 4.13 -8.81
CA PRO A 166 -15.45 3.07 -8.09
C PRO A 166 -14.82 1.67 -8.27
N ILE A 167 -14.05 1.47 -9.33
CA ILE A 167 -13.33 0.21 -9.58
C ILE A 167 -12.02 0.18 -8.79
N TRP A 168 -11.23 1.26 -8.86
CA TRP A 168 -10.01 1.34 -8.07
C TRP A 168 -10.38 1.31 -6.59
N SER A 169 -11.22 2.22 -6.06
CA SER A 169 -11.64 2.21 -4.63
C SER A 169 -12.14 0.87 -4.07
N GLY A 170 -12.69 -0.01 -4.93
CA GLY A 170 -13.25 -1.30 -4.54
C GLY A 170 -14.72 -1.21 -4.16
N THR A 171 -15.29 -0.01 -4.16
CA THR A 171 -16.69 0.26 -3.83
C THR A 171 -17.66 -0.44 -4.79
N ARG A 172 -17.37 -0.48 -6.10
CA ARG A 172 -18.21 -1.16 -7.11
C ARG A 172 -18.23 -2.66 -6.95
N THR A 173 -17.08 -3.23 -6.60
CA THR A 173 -16.84 -4.69 -6.54
C THR A 173 -17.05 -5.24 -5.14
N ARG A 174 -17.26 -4.37 -4.14
CA ARG A 174 -17.28 -4.72 -2.72
C ARG A 174 -16.04 -5.53 -2.33
N TYR A 175 -14.89 -5.14 -2.90
CA TYR A 175 -13.60 -5.79 -2.68
C TYR A 175 -13.54 -7.26 -3.14
N GLN A 176 -14.35 -7.65 -4.14
CA GLN A 176 -14.36 -9.02 -4.68
C GLN A 176 -14.36 -9.04 -6.20
N PHE A 177 -13.52 -9.89 -6.80
CA PHE A 177 -13.60 -10.17 -8.23
C PHE A 177 -14.69 -11.19 -8.52
N GLN A 178 -15.61 -10.85 -9.42
CA GLN A 178 -16.66 -11.74 -9.93
C GLN A 178 -16.06 -12.83 -10.85
N ASP A 179 -16.92 -13.66 -11.47
CA ASP A 179 -16.55 -14.83 -12.28
C ASP A 179 -15.50 -14.56 -13.39
N SER A 180 -14.89 -15.63 -13.91
CA SER A 180 -13.73 -15.61 -14.80
C SER A 180 -13.85 -14.72 -16.05
N VAL A 181 -15.05 -14.57 -16.62
CA VAL A 181 -15.31 -13.67 -17.76
C VAL A 181 -15.21 -12.20 -17.35
N TRP A 182 -15.74 -11.86 -16.17
CA TRP A 182 -15.67 -10.51 -15.60
C TRP A 182 -14.26 -10.12 -15.20
N LYS A 183 -13.40 -11.10 -14.86
CA LYS A 183 -12.02 -10.83 -14.45
C LYS A 183 -11.18 -10.19 -15.56
N VAL A 184 -11.33 -10.61 -16.81
CA VAL A 184 -10.58 -10.00 -17.94
C VAL A 184 -11.05 -8.57 -18.19
N GLN A 185 -12.36 -8.34 -18.26
CA GLN A 185 -12.92 -6.99 -18.44
C GLN A 185 -12.55 -6.07 -17.26
N THR A 186 -12.56 -6.59 -16.05
CA THR A 186 -12.13 -5.85 -14.84
C THR A 186 -10.64 -5.51 -14.93
N ALA A 187 -9.80 -6.45 -15.37
CA ALA A 187 -8.37 -6.20 -15.58
C ALA A 187 -8.12 -5.12 -16.64
N GLU A 188 -8.89 -5.07 -17.73
CA GLU A 188 -8.79 -4.00 -18.73
C GLU A 188 -9.17 -2.62 -18.17
N LEU A 189 -10.20 -2.56 -17.33
CA LEU A 189 -10.61 -1.31 -16.66
C LEU A 189 -9.55 -0.89 -15.63
N LEU A 190 -9.02 -1.83 -14.86
CA LEU A 190 -7.94 -1.59 -13.91
C LEU A 190 -6.65 -1.14 -14.60
N LEU A 191 -6.30 -1.72 -15.75
CA LEU A 191 -5.13 -1.30 -16.51
C LEU A 191 -5.22 0.17 -16.93
N LYS A 192 -6.42 0.67 -17.28
CA LYS A 192 -6.61 2.09 -17.59
C LYS A 192 -6.35 2.98 -16.37
N GLU A 193 -6.82 2.59 -15.19
CA GLU A 193 -6.54 3.31 -13.94
C GLU A 193 -5.05 3.23 -13.56
N MET A 194 -4.43 2.05 -13.68
CA MET A 194 -3.01 1.88 -13.38
C MET A 194 -2.12 2.70 -14.30
N LYS A 195 -2.47 2.84 -15.59
CA LYS A 195 -1.77 3.77 -16.50
C LYS A 195 -1.85 5.22 -16.04
N ARG A 196 -2.97 5.62 -15.41
CA ARG A 196 -3.14 6.98 -14.87
C ARG A 196 -2.35 7.18 -13.57
N VAL A 197 -2.26 6.15 -12.74
CA VAL A 197 -1.67 6.24 -11.39
C VAL A 197 -0.18 5.94 -11.38
N TYR A 198 0.24 4.88 -12.07
CA TYR A 198 1.60 4.31 -12.08
C TYR A 198 2.35 4.58 -13.39
N ASP A 199 2.01 5.66 -14.11
CA ASP A 199 2.68 6.02 -15.37
C ASP A 199 4.20 6.09 -15.14
N PRO A 200 5.02 5.30 -15.87
CA PRO A 200 6.45 5.19 -15.62
C PRO A 200 7.15 6.53 -15.81
N VAL A 201 7.87 6.97 -14.77
CA VAL A 201 8.73 8.16 -14.86
C VAL A 201 10.14 7.72 -15.27
N PHE A 202 10.54 8.14 -16.47
CA PHE A 202 11.84 7.87 -17.12
C PHE A 202 13.04 8.61 -16.52
N VAL A 203 12.99 9.01 -15.24
CA VAL A 203 14.12 9.73 -14.63
C VAL A 203 14.83 8.79 -13.68
N ARG A 204 16.00 8.28 -14.11
CA ARG A 204 16.97 7.69 -13.19
C ARG A 204 17.29 8.74 -12.13
N ASP A 205 16.92 8.46 -10.89
CA ASP A 205 17.26 9.30 -9.76
C ASP A 205 18.63 8.86 -9.20
N PRO A 206 19.70 9.65 -9.38
CA PRO A 206 21.03 9.31 -8.88
C PRO A 206 21.15 9.38 -7.35
N ASP A 207 20.18 10.00 -6.66
CA ASP A 207 20.20 10.24 -5.22
C ASP A 207 19.29 9.25 -4.48
N PHE A 208 19.30 7.97 -4.85
CA PHE A 208 18.56 6.92 -4.12
C PHE A 208 19.25 6.55 -2.79
N GLY A 209 19.45 7.55 -1.93
CA GLY A 209 19.88 7.41 -0.55
C GLY A 209 18.74 7.87 0.36
N TYR A 210 18.06 6.92 0.99
CA TYR A 210 17.06 7.21 2.01
C TYR A 210 17.78 7.65 3.29
N THR A 211 17.93 8.95 3.51
CA THR A 211 18.42 9.48 4.79
C THR A 211 17.28 10.13 5.53
N PHE A 212 16.99 9.62 6.73
CA PHE A 212 16.11 10.22 7.75
C PHE A 212 16.68 11.54 8.32
N GLN A 213 17.51 12.26 7.56
CA GLN A 213 18.19 13.49 7.96
C GLN A 213 17.95 14.57 6.91
N GLU A 214 16.78 15.20 6.91
CA GLU A 214 16.63 16.54 6.32
C GLU A 214 16.05 17.57 7.31
N HIS A 215 15.89 17.20 8.59
CA HIS A 215 15.60 18.16 9.67
C HIS A 215 16.40 17.84 10.95
N GLY A 216 17.70 17.58 10.78
CA GLY A 216 18.64 17.37 11.89
C GLY A 216 19.53 18.58 12.19
N ASP A 217 19.79 19.45 11.22
CA ASP A 217 20.78 20.54 11.36
C ASP A 217 20.19 21.87 10.87
N ASP A 218 19.39 22.51 11.73
CA ASP A 218 19.23 23.98 11.79
C ASP A 218 19.42 24.45 13.25
N MET A 219 20.29 23.76 13.97
CA MET A 219 20.87 24.25 15.22
C MET A 219 22.38 24.34 15.00
N ASP A 220 22.81 25.36 14.25
CA ASP A 220 24.00 26.10 14.62
C ASP A 220 24.05 27.49 13.96
N GLY A 221 23.95 28.51 14.81
CA GLY A 221 24.79 29.70 14.73
C GLY A 221 24.32 30.87 13.88
N SER A 222 23.73 31.87 14.53
CA SER A 222 23.92 33.34 14.37
C SER A 222 22.67 34.03 14.94
N THR A 223 22.65 34.72 16.07
CA THR A 223 23.64 35.52 16.81
C THR A 223 23.29 35.57 18.28
#